data_AF-A0A1L9TR03-F1
#
_entry.id   AF-A0A1L9TR03-F1
#
_cell.length_a   1.000
_cell.length_b   1.000
_cell.length_c   1.000
_cell.angle_alpha   90.00
_cell.angle_beta   90.00
_cell.angle_gamma   90.00
#
_symmetry.space_group_name_H-M   'P 1'
#
loop_
_entity.id
_entity.type
_entity.pdbx_description
1 polymer ?
#
loop_
_entity_poly.entity_id
_entity_poly.type
_entity_poly.pdbx_seq_one_letter_code
_entity_poly.pdbx_strand_id
1 'polypeptide(L)'
;MRLHLNLLLLPLLPLTTAFTLNTKTPYWSYTAASLANTTSEECKTAYSAEIACDPYLLALVNANGMRPYLPSMQKSNFTDTCTKTCHDSLAQYIQNVEHACSGPGDGDGGGDAALKGVGVWGKMEFRNVPVVTVGRVLEYTLMSACAVDEKGENCYLSQSSVIPSKFGCSWGCAVAYWYNRHEYPYSEWQFGDTSGRDIEIDKDGNAREVNAMNGVLVQHSVFAEQMERAWEIVKGCMAGNGSGSGSGNSSFKTGIEGVAVGVKVGSGGDSMNGSNGSILYICFRCIL
;
A
#
# COMPACT_ATOMS: atom_id res chain seq x y z
N MET A 1 0.40 -26.49 56.16
CA MET A 1 0.98 -26.45 54.80
C MET A 1 0.08 -25.60 53.92
N ARG A 2 0.49 -24.37 53.56
CA ARG A 2 -0.18 -23.54 52.56
C ARG A 2 0.69 -23.55 51.31
N LEU A 3 0.23 -24.21 50.25
CA LEU A 3 0.86 -24.18 48.94
C LEU A 3 0.46 -22.87 48.26
N HIS A 4 1.41 -21.94 48.09
CA HIS A 4 1.22 -20.77 47.25
C HIS A 4 1.47 -21.19 45.79
N LEU A 5 0.37 -21.33 45.04
CA LEU A 5 0.40 -21.53 43.59
C LEU A 5 0.63 -20.17 42.93
N ASN A 6 1.88 -19.87 42.57
CA ASN A 6 2.22 -18.69 41.76
C ASN A 6 1.79 -18.96 40.32
N LEU A 7 0.61 -18.45 39.94
CA LEU A 7 0.12 -18.43 38.58
C LEU A 7 0.93 -17.37 37.79
N LEU A 8 1.95 -17.82 37.06
CA LEU A 8 2.66 -17.00 36.07
C LEU A 8 1.67 -16.60 34.96
N LEU A 9 1.17 -15.37 35.02
CA LEU A 9 0.56 -14.73 33.84
C LEU A 9 1.67 -14.51 32.81
N LEU A 10 1.80 -15.40 31.83
CA LEU A 10 2.43 -15.02 30.57
C LEU A 10 1.54 -13.94 29.92
N PRO A 11 2.07 -12.76 29.57
CA PRO A 11 1.32 -11.86 28.73
C PRO A 11 1.03 -12.60 27.42
N LEU A 12 -0.26 -12.78 27.12
CA LEU A 12 -0.73 -13.15 25.79
C LEU A 12 -0.30 -12.01 24.87
N LEU A 13 0.90 -12.11 24.31
CA LEU A 13 1.29 -11.29 23.18
C LEU A 13 0.22 -11.51 22.11
N PRO A 14 -0.43 -10.46 21.60
CA PRO A 14 -1.35 -10.63 20.49
C PRO A 14 -0.62 -11.44 19.43
N LEU A 15 -1.23 -12.55 18.99
CA LEU A 15 -0.78 -13.30 17.83
C LEU A 15 -0.82 -12.31 16.67
N THR A 16 0.28 -11.63 16.42
CA THR A 16 0.42 -10.76 15.27
C THR A 16 0.34 -11.66 14.06
N THR A 17 -0.75 -11.53 13.30
CA THR A 17 -0.82 -12.13 11.99
C THR A 17 0.34 -11.57 11.18
N ALA A 18 1.06 -12.45 10.49
CA ALA A 18 2.22 -12.10 9.69
C ALA A 18 2.15 -12.88 8.38
N PHE A 19 2.69 -12.28 7.33
CA PHE A 19 2.86 -12.94 6.05
C PHE A 19 4.26 -12.68 5.48
N THR A 20 4.62 -13.46 4.48
CA THR A 20 5.82 -13.25 3.66
C THR A 20 5.40 -13.18 2.20
N LEU A 21 6.06 -12.33 1.42
CA LEU A 21 5.83 -12.27 -0.03
C LEU A 21 6.40 -13.48 -0.78
N ASN A 22 7.18 -14.33 -0.11
CA ASN A 22 7.76 -15.53 -0.72
C ASN A 22 6.85 -16.77 -0.64
N THR A 23 5.68 -16.65 -0.01
CA THR A 23 4.69 -17.74 0.05
C THR A 23 3.53 -17.41 -0.88
N LYS A 24 3.22 -18.34 -1.79
CA LYS A 24 2.05 -18.21 -2.67
C LYS A 24 0.76 -18.33 -1.86
N THR A 25 -0.20 -17.47 -2.14
CA THR A 25 -1.54 -17.47 -1.55
C THR A 25 -2.57 -17.32 -2.68
N PRO A 26 -3.88 -17.43 -2.40
CA PRO A 26 -4.90 -17.09 -3.39
C PRO A 26 -4.78 -15.66 -3.93
N TYR A 27 -4.23 -14.71 -3.16
CA TYR A 27 -4.14 -13.29 -3.56
C TYR A 27 -2.73 -12.85 -3.98
N TRP A 28 -1.75 -13.76 -3.95
CA TRP A 28 -0.36 -13.41 -4.14
C TRP A 28 0.43 -14.54 -4.78
N SER A 29 1.09 -14.27 -5.91
CA SER A 29 2.00 -15.22 -6.54
C SER A 29 3.34 -14.63 -6.98
N TYR A 30 3.56 -13.34 -6.70
CA TYR A 30 4.83 -12.65 -6.96
C TYR A 30 5.85 -12.95 -5.85
N THR A 31 6.60 -14.04 -5.99
CA THR A 31 7.53 -14.53 -4.96
C THR A 31 8.97 -14.12 -5.26
N ALA A 32 9.95 -14.52 -4.43
CA ALA A 32 11.35 -14.28 -4.74
C ALA A 32 11.78 -14.93 -6.07
N ALA A 33 11.11 -16.02 -6.47
CA ALA A 33 11.30 -16.67 -7.77
C ALA A 33 10.77 -15.83 -8.97
N SER A 34 9.99 -14.78 -8.70
CA SER A 34 9.48 -13.84 -9.72
C SER A 34 10.42 -12.65 -9.94
N LEU A 35 11.45 -12.47 -9.10
CA LEU A 35 12.46 -11.43 -9.28
C LEU A 35 13.39 -11.76 -10.45
N ALA A 36 14.15 -10.77 -10.92
CA ALA A 36 15.14 -10.98 -11.97
C ALA A 36 16.15 -12.05 -11.55
N ASN A 37 16.63 -12.86 -12.50
CA ASN A 37 17.61 -13.92 -12.21
C ASN A 37 18.96 -13.39 -11.71
N THR A 38 19.25 -12.11 -11.97
CA THR A 38 20.42 -11.36 -11.47
C THR A 38 20.30 -10.98 -10.00
N THR A 39 19.11 -11.11 -9.40
CA THR A 39 18.87 -10.72 -8.01
C THR A 39 19.69 -11.60 -7.06
N SER A 40 20.46 -10.94 -6.21
CA SER A 40 21.30 -11.47 -5.15
C SER A 40 20.49 -12.23 -4.10
N GLU A 41 21.15 -13.17 -3.43
CA GLU A 41 20.53 -13.91 -2.34
C GLU A 41 20.25 -13.03 -1.11
N GLU A 42 21.04 -11.98 -0.91
CA GLU A 42 20.81 -10.98 0.14
C GLU A 42 19.50 -10.23 -0.10
N CYS A 43 19.30 -9.72 -1.32
CA CYS A 43 18.05 -9.06 -1.69
C CYS A 43 16.84 -10.01 -1.67
N LYS A 44 16.98 -11.25 -2.15
CA LYS A 44 15.90 -12.26 -2.04
C LYS A 44 15.54 -12.58 -0.58
N THR A 45 16.54 -12.61 0.31
CA THR A 45 16.33 -12.83 1.74
C THR A 45 15.56 -11.67 2.35
N ALA A 46 15.96 -10.43 2.06
CA ALA A 46 15.25 -9.24 2.51
C ALA A 46 13.81 -9.19 1.97
N TYR A 47 13.62 -9.52 0.69
CA TYR A 47 12.31 -9.64 0.06
C TYR A 47 11.42 -10.72 0.69
N SER A 48 12.02 -11.79 1.17
CA SER A 48 11.30 -12.92 1.78
C SER A 48 11.01 -12.74 3.27
N ALA A 49 11.47 -11.65 3.88
CA ALA A 49 11.26 -11.38 5.29
C ALA A 49 9.77 -11.30 5.65
N GLU A 50 9.45 -11.65 6.89
CA GLU A 50 8.09 -11.56 7.41
C GLU A 50 7.67 -10.10 7.62
N ILE A 51 6.41 -9.82 7.31
CA ILE A 51 5.72 -8.56 7.59
C ILE A 51 4.64 -8.89 8.61
N ALA A 52 4.75 -8.32 9.81
CA ALA A 52 3.78 -8.45 10.90
C ALA A 52 2.52 -7.61 10.61
N CYS A 53 1.76 -8.06 9.62
CA CYS A 53 0.52 -7.48 9.18
C CYS A 53 -0.48 -8.59 8.81
N ASP A 54 -1.76 -8.27 8.86
CA ASP A 54 -2.80 -9.19 8.42
C ASP A 54 -2.67 -9.51 6.91
N PRO A 55 -2.76 -10.81 6.51
CA PRO A 55 -2.70 -11.22 5.11
C PRO A 55 -3.78 -10.57 4.21
N TYR A 56 -4.84 -10.00 4.79
CA TYR A 56 -5.82 -9.23 4.05
C TYR A 56 -5.22 -8.04 3.27
N LEU A 57 -4.05 -7.52 3.67
CA LEU A 57 -3.32 -6.54 2.86
C LEU A 57 -2.98 -7.08 1.46
N LEU A 58 -2.65 -8.36 1.31
CA LEU A 58 -2.39 -8.97 -0.01
C LEU A 58 -3.67 -9.04 -0.84
N ALA A 59 -4.82 -9.33 -0.22
CA ALA A 59 -6.12 -9.28 -0.88
C ALA A 59 -6.47 -7.86 -1.36
N LEU A 60 -6.16 -6.83 -0.56
CA LEU A 60 -6.35 -5.43 -0.94
C LEU A 60 -5.45 -5.02 -2.13
N VAL A 61 -4.16 -5.39 -2.09
CA VAL A 61 -3.22 -5.10 -3.18
C VAL A 61 -3.68 -5.78 -4.46
N ASN A 62 -4.14 -7.02 -4.34
CA ASN A 62 -4.63 -7.78 -5.46
C ASN A 62 -5.94 -7.23 -6.06
N ALA A 63 -6.87 -6.83 -5.20
CA ALA A 63 -8.13 -6.25 -5.64
C ALA A 63 -7.93 -4.91 -6.34
N ASN A 64 -6.83 -4.20 -6.09
CA ASN A 64 -6.49 -2.93 -6.75
C ASN A 64 -7.65 -1.92 -6.74
N GLY A 65 -8.29 -1.75 -5.58
CA GLY A 65 -9.47 -0.87 -5.43
C GLY A 65 -10.78 -1.45 -5.96
N MET A 66 -10.78 -2.60 -6.64
CA MET A 66 -11.97 -3.27 -7.14
C MET A 66 -12.58 -4.19 -6.09
N ARG A 67 -13.46 -3.60 -5.27
CA ARG A 67 -14.21 -4.24 -4.19
C ARG A 67 -14.80 -5.62 -4.49
N PRO A 68 -15.38 -5.91 -5.68
CA PRO A 68 -15.93 -7.24 -5.98
C PRO A 68 -14.91 -8.38 -5.91
N TYR A 69 -13.61 -8.08 -5.94
CA TYR A 69 -12.54 -9.09 -5.88
C TYR A 69 -12.02 -9.37 -4.47
N LEU A 70 -12.60 -8.74 -3.45
CA LEU A 70 -12.24 -9.02 -2.06
C LEU A 70 -13.03 -10.23 -1.54
N PRO A 71 -12.38 -11.20 -0.86
CA PRO A 71 -13.05 -12.39 -0.30
C PRO A 71 -14.18 -12.06 0.66
N SER A 72 -14.05 -10.95 1.39
CA SER A 72 -15.14 -10.32 2.13
C SER A 72 -14.75 -8.89 2.52
N MET A 73 -15.67 -7.94 2.36
CA MET A 73 -15.49 -6.55 2.80
C MET A 73 -16.04 -6.37 4.22
N GLN A 74 -15.51 -7.14 5.16
CA GLN A 74 -15.91 -7.02 6.56
C GLN A 74 -15.08 -5.96 7.27
N LYS A 75 -15.73 -5.16 8.12
CA LYS A 75 -15.06 -4.13 8.90
C LYS A 75 -13.90 -4.68 9.74
N SER A 76 -14.02 -5.90 10.27
CA SER A 76 -12.96 -6.58 11.04
C SER A 76 -11.66 -6.70 10.25
N ASN A 77 -11.72 -7.06 8.97
CA ASN A 77 -10.52 -7.21 8.14
C ASN A 77 -9.74 -5.90 8.05
N PHE A 78 -10.44 -4.76 7.99
CA PHE A 78 -9.81 -3.44 8.03
C PHE A 78 -9.26 -3.12 9.42
N THR A 79 -9.99 -3.43 10.50
CA THR A 79 -9.48 -3.24 11.87
C THR A 79 -8.18 -4.01 12.12
N ASP A 80 -8.12 -5.27 11.66
CA ASP A 80 -6.97 -6.16 11.87
C ASP A 80 -5.77 -5.75 10.99
N THR A 81 -6.03 -5.26 9.78
CA THR A 81 -4.98 -4.76 8.86
C THR A 81 -4.47 -3.37 9.24
N CYS A 82 -5.37 -2.44 9.61
CA CYS A 82 -5.09 -1.02 9.83
C CYS A 82 -4.53 -0.74 11.23
N THR A 83 -3.44 -1.42 11.56
CA THR A 83 -2.77 -1.32 12.86
C THR A 83 -1.42 -0.64 12.73
N LYS A 84 -0.97 -0.02 13.81
CA LYS A 84 0.38 0.57 13.87
C LYS A 84 1.45 -0.49 13.67
N THR A 85 1.24 -1.71 14.19
CA THR A 85 2.14 -2.85 14.00
C THR A 85 2.31 -3.19 12.52
N CYS A 86 1.21 -3.28 11.76
CA CYS A 86 1.27 -3.52 10.32
C CYS A 86 2.06 -2.41 9.60
N HIS A 87 1.73 -1.14 9.89
CA HIS A 87 2.40 0.02 9.31
C HIS A 87 3.92 0.01 9.59
N ASP A 88 4.32 -0.13 10.86
CA ASP A 88 5.71 -0.10 11.27
C ASP A 88 6.49 -1.31 10.74
N SER A 89 5.89 -2.50 10.73
CA SER A 89 6.53 -3.69 10.20
C SER A 89 6.73 -3.62 8.68
N LEU A 90 5.74 -3.09 7.96
CA LEU A 90 5.87 -2.84 6.52
C LEU A 90 6.96 -1.79 6.25
N ALA A 91 7.10 -0.80 7.14
CA ALA A 91 8.16 0.18 7.05
C ALA A 91 9.55 -0.37 7.23
N GLN A 92 9.73 -1.21 8.24
CA GLN A 92 11.00 -1.90 8.43
C GLN A 92 11.31 -2.81 7.23
N TYR A 93 10.31 -3.53 6.71
CA TYR A 93 10.46 -4.38 5.52
C TYR A 93 10.96 -3.58 4.31
N ILE A 94 10.31 -2.45 4.00
CA ILE A 94 10.68 -1.60 2.87
C ILE A 94 12.12 -1.08 3.02
N GLN A 95 12.50 -0.60 4.20
CA GLN A 95 13.86 -0.14 4.46
C GLN A 95 14.90 -1.25 4.30
N ASN A 96 14.59 -2.46 4.79
CA ASN A 96 15.49 -3.60 4.68
C ASN A 96 15.69 -4.02 3.21
N VAL A 97 14.61 -4.05 2.42
CA VAL A 97 14.67 -4.33 0.98
C VAL A 97 15.44 -3.23 0.26
N GLU A 98 15.17 -1.96 0.55
CA GLU A 98 15.89 -0.84 -0.05
C GLU A 98 17.39 -0.94 0.23
N HIS A 99 17.77 -1.26 1.46
CA HIS A 99 19.16 -1.45 1.84
C HIS A 99 19.80 -2.65 1.12
N ALA A 100 19.21 -3.84 1.26
CA ALA A 100 19.75 -5.09 0.72
C ALA A 100 19.81 -5.14 -0.82
N CYS A 101 18.89 -4.44 -1.49
CA CYS A 101 18.75 -4.44 -2.94
C CYS A 101 19.33 -3.19 -3.61
N SER A 102 20.02 -2.31 -2.87
CA SER A 102 20.67 -1.09 -3.38
C SER A 102 22.08 -1.31 -3.93
N GLY A 103 22.50 -2.58 -4.10
CA GLY A 103 23.80 -2.92 -4.67
C GLY A 103 24.01 -2.22 -6.03
N PRO A 104 25.27 -1.84 -6.37
CA PRO A 104 25.58 -1.17 -7.63
C PRO A 104 25.25 -2.09 -8.80
N GLY A 105 24.02 -1.96 -9.31
CA GLY A 105 23.63 -2.47 -10.61
C GLY A 105 24.15 -1.49 -11.64
N ASP A 106 25.23 -1.86 -12.33
CA ASP A 106 25.79 -1.13 -13.46
C ASP A 106 24.66 -0.72 -14.41
N GLY A 107 24.73 0.52 -14.93
CA GLY A 107 23.66 1.28 -15.60
C GLY A 107 23.02 0.70 -16.87
N ASP A 108 22.97 -0.63 -17.01
CA ASP A 108 22.27 -1.36 -18.06
C ASP A 108 21.72 -2.73 -17.57
N GLY A 109 21.12 -2.76 -16.37
CA GLY A 109 20.14 -3.79 -15.99
C GLY A 109 20.65 -5.10 -15.36
N GLY A 110 21.88 -5.15 -14.85
CA GLY A 110 22.47 -6.35 -14.22
C GLY A 110 22.37 -6.44 -12.68
N GLY A 111 21.50 -5.68 -12.03
CA GLY A 111 21.38 -5.61 -10.57
C GLY A 111 20.17 -6.35 -9.98
N ASP A 112 19.97 -6.18 -8.67
CA ASP A 112 18.76 -6.60 -7.96
C ASP A 112 17.52 -5.93 -8.56
N ALA A 113 16.58 -6.72 -9.05
CA ALA A 113 15.42 -6.17 -9.75
C ALA A 113 14.15 -6.99 -9.57
N ALA A 114 13.04 -6.28 -9.43
CA ALA A 114 11.72 -6.80 -9.69
C ALA A 114 11.45 -6.72 -11.19
N LEU A 115 10.65 -7.66 -11.70
CA LEU A 115 10.15 -7.67 -13.07
C LEU A 115 8.76 -7.04 -13.14
N LYS A 116 8.63 -6.02 -13.99
CA LYS A 116 7.36 -5.40 -14.38
C LYS A 116 6.98 -5.84 -15.79
N GLY A 117 5.72 -6.22 -15.99
CA GLY A 117 5.15 -6.45 -17.32
C GLY A 117 4.90 -5.15 -18.08
N VAL A 118 5.26 -5.13 -19.37
CA VAL A 118 4.95 -4.05 -20.32
C VAL A 118 4.35 -4.64 -21.60
N GLY A 119 3.45 -3.89 -22.23
CA GLY A 119 2.79 -4.31 -23.47
C GLY A 119 1.38 -4.86 -23.24
N VAL A 120 0.91 -5.66 -24.20
CA VAL A 120 -0.45 -6.22 -24.22
C VAL A 120 -0.42 -7.66 -23.71
N TRP A 121 -1.50 -8.08 -23.04
CA TRP A 121 -1.66 -9.45 -22.56
C TRP A 121 -1.35 -10.50 -23.64
N GLY A 122 -0.65 -11.57 -23.25
CA GLY A 122 -0.17 -12.63 -24.16
C GLY A 122 1.05 -12.25 -25.00
N LYS A 123 1.48 -10.98 -24.97
CA LYS A 123 2.70 -10.45 -25.62
C LYS A 123 3.47 -9.53 -24.68
N MET A 124 3.37 -9.75 -23.37
CA MET A 124 4.05 -8.92 -22.39
C MET A 124 5.56 -9.18 -22.46
N GLU A 125 6.32 -8.10 -22.45
CA GLU A 125 7.75 -8.12 -22.15
C GLU A 125 7.95 -7.76 -20.67
N PHE A 126 9.09 -8.13 -20.10
CA PHE A 126 9.42 -7.79 -18.72
C PHE A 126 10.56 -6.80 -18.67
N ARG A 127 10.43 -5.80 -17.80
CA ARG A 127 11.47 -4.78 -17.55
C ARG A 127 11.86 -4.78 -16.08
N ASN A 128 13.13 -4.53 -15.85
CA ASN A 128 13.68 -4.40 -14.51
C ASN A 128 13.22 -3.09 -13.87
N VAL A 129 12.78 -3.18 -12.62
CA VAL A 129 12.44 -2.05 -11.75
C VAL A 129 13.03 -2.33 -10.37
N PRO A 130 13.28 -1.31 -9.53
CA PRO A 130 13.82 -1.53 -8.18
C PRO A 130 12.94 -2.49 -7.36
N VAL A 131 13.54 -3.43 -6.64
CA VAL A 131 12.79 -4.44 -5.84
C VAL A 131 11.90 -3.78 -4.78
N VAL A 132 12.35 -2.67 -4.20
CA VAL A 132 11.60 -1.87 -3.23
C VAL A 132 10.23 -1.41 -3.75
N THR A 133 10.04 -1.32 -5.07
CA THR A 133 8.76 -1.00 -5.72
C THR A 133 7.63 -1.89 -5.20
N VAL A 134 7.88 -3.18 -4.99
CA VAL A 134 6.86 -4.12 -4.49
C VAL A 134 6.37 -3.71 -3.11
N GLY A 135 7.28 -3.44 -2.18
CA GLY A 135 6.92 -3.00 -0.82
C GLY A 135 6.19 -1.65 -0.83
N ARG A 136 6.57 -0.74 -1.73
CA ARG A 136 5.91 0.57 -1.83
C ARG A 136 4.48 0.51 -2.40
N VAL A 137 4.17 -0.50 -3.22
CA VAL A 137 2.77 -0.80 -3.60
C VAL A 137 1.96 -1.17 -2.36
N LEU A 138 2.49 -2.06 -1.51
CA LEU A 138 1.85 -2.43 -0.25
C LEU A 138 1.62 -1.20 0.66
N GLU A 139 2.61 -0.30 0.76
CA GLU A 139 2.50 0.95 1.54
C GLU A 139 1.34 1.81 1.03
N TYR A 140 1.30 2.10 -0.27
CA TYR A 140 0.22 2.88 -0.86
C TYR A 140 -1.14 2.23 -0.59
N THR A 141 -1.25 0.91 -0.81
CA THR A 141 -2.50 0.18 -0.60
C THR A 141 -2.94 0.24 0.85
N LEU A 142 -2.03 0.04 1.82
CA LEU A 142 -2.34 0.13 3.24
C LEU A 142 -2.88 1.52 3.58
N MET A 143 -2.17 2.57 3.19
CA MET A 143 -2.53 3.95 3.53
C MET A 143 -3.81 4.41 2.84
N SER A 144 -4.06 3.94 1.62
CA SER A 144 -5.31 4.18 0.91
C SER A 144 -6.49 3.43 1.50
N ALA A 145 -6.30 2.15 1.87
CA ALA A 145 -7.37 1.30 2.37
C ALA A 145 -7.76 1.64 3.81
N CYS A 146 -6.81 2.10 4.62
CA CYS A 146 -7.05 2.43 6.01
C CYS A 146 -7.65 3.81 6.23
N ALA A 147 -7.58 4.71 5.25
CA ALA A 147 -8.13 6.05 5.39
C ALA A 147 -9.59 6.04 5.85
N VAL A 148 -9.91 6.90 6.80
CA VAL A 148 -11.26 7.10 7.34
C VAL A 148 -11.69 8.56 7.18
N ASP A 149 -12.98 8.78 6.99
CA ASP A 149 -13.54 10.14 6.97
C ASP A 149 -13.59 10.78 8.38
N GLU A 150 -14.14 11.99 8.48
CA GLU A 150 -14.28 12.68 9.77
C GLU A 150 -15.14 11.92 10.82
N LYS A 151 -15.99 10.98 10.39
CA LYS A 151 -16.84 10.15 11.26
C LYS A 151 -16.16 8.84 11.67
N GLY A 152 -14.97 8.57 11.13
CA GLY A 152 -14.27 7.31 11.36
C GLY A 152 -14.80 6.16 10.48
N GLU A 153 -15.56 6.46 9.44
CA GLU A 153 -15.98 5.46 8.46
C GLU A 153 -14.84 5.19 7.46
N ASN A 154 -14.55 3.92 7.23
CA ASN A 154 -13.49 3.51 6.31
C ASN A 154 -13.84 3.90 4.87
N CYS A 155 -12.99 4.70 4.25
CA CYS A 155 -13.18 5.24 2.91
C CYS A 155 -13.19 4.15 1.84
N TYR A 156 -12.40 3.10 2.03
CA TYR A 156 -12.40 1.96 1.14
C TYR A 156 -13.76 1.25 1.13
N LEU A 157 -14.51 1.27 2.24
CA LEU A 157 -15.87 0.70 2.33
C LEU A 157 -16.96 1.67 1.86
N SER A 158 -16.88 2.94 2.24
CA SER A 158 -17.99 3.90 2.08
C SER A 158 -18.02 4.61 0.72
N GLN A 159 -16.89 4.71 0.02
CA GLN A 159 -16.78 5.56 -1.18
C GLN A 159 -17.49 4.98 -2.42
N SER A 160 -17.80 5.81 -3.41
CA SER A 160 -18.20 5.35 -4.75
C SER A 160 -16.98 4.81 -5.52
N SER A 161 -17.18 3.87 -6.45
CA SER A 161 -16.15 3.46 -7.41
C SER A 161 -15.71 4.58 -8.35
N VAL A 162 -16.45 5.69 -8.38
CA VAL A 162 -16.17 6.88 -9.20
C VAL A 162 -15.95 8.07 -8.28
N ILE A 163 -14.71 8.55 -8.22
CA ILE A 163 -14.32 9.74 -7.47
C ILE A 163 -14.10 10.87 -8.48
N PRO A 164 -15.00 11.86 -8.55
CA PRO A 164 -14.83 12.97 -9.49
C PRO A 164 -13.60 13.81 -9.12
N SER A 165 -13.00 14.43 -10.14
CA SER A 165 -11.89 15.38 -9.98
C SER A 165 -12.34 16.74 -9.40
N LYS A 166 -13.66 16.96 -9.28
CA LYS A 166 -14.25 18.11 -8.60
C LYS A 166 -14.98 17.63 -7.35
N PHE A 167 -14.49 18.00 -6.18
CA PHE A 167 -15.06 17.68 -4.88
C PHE A 167 -14.83 18.83 -3.90
N GLY A 168 -15.56 18.83 -2.79
CA GLY A 168 -15.36 19.77 -1.68
C GLY A 168 -14.63 19.14 -0.51
N CYS A 169 -14.15 19.96 0.42
CA CYS A 169 -13.45 19.47 1.61
C CYS A 169 -14.34 18.68 2.57
N SER A 170 -15.67 18.81 2.48
CA SER A 170 -16.62 17.97 3.21
C SER A 170 -16.70 16.53 2.68
N TRP A 171 -15.91 16.19 1.66
CA TRP A 171 -15.89 14.88 1.04
C TRP A 171 -14.62 14.15 1.44
N GLY A 172 -14.50 13.85 2.73
CA GLY A 172 -13.29 13.33 3.37
C GLY A 172 -12.61 12.21 2.61
N CYS A 173 -13.36 11.22 2.15
CA CYS A 173 -12.80 10.10 1.39
C CYS A 173 -12.30 10.47 -0.01
N ALA A 174 -12.90 11.45 -0.68
CA ALA A 174 -12.34 11.95 -1.94
C ALA A 174 -11.03 12.68 -1.70
N VAL A 175 -10.96 13.50 -0.62
CA VAL A 175 -9.71 14.14 -0.21
C VAL A 175 -8.65 13.10 0.11
N ALA A 176 -8.97 12.07 0.89
CA ALA A 176 -8.06 10.98 1.25
C ALA A 176 -7.52 10.25 0.02
N TYR A 177 -8.41 9.89 -0.92
CA TYR A 177 -8.04 9.20 -2.15
C TYR A 177 -7.03 9.99 -2.97
N TRP A 178 -7.35 11.26 -3.27
CA TRP A 178 -6.46 12.11 -4.07
C TRP A 178 -5.19 12.49 -3.32
N TYR A 179 -5.24 12.65 -2.00
CA TYR A 179 -4.06 12.86 -1.17
C TYR A 179 -3.10 11.66 -1.25
N ASN A 180 -3.59 10.45 -0.95
CA ASN A 180 -2.76 9.26 -0.96
C ASN A 180 -2.20 8.99 -2.37
N ARG A 181 -3.00 9.19 -3.42
CA ARG A 181 -2.52 9.02 -4.80
C ARG A 181 -1.40 10.00 -5.16
N HIS A 182 -1.40 11.20 -4.58
CA HIS A 182 -0.34 12.19 -4.78
C HIS A 182 0.91 11.88 -3.97
N GLU A 183 0.75 11.64 -2.67
CA GLU A 183 1.86 11.56 -1.72
C GLU A 183 2.64 10.25 -1.82
N TYR A 184 1.97 9.17 -2.24
CA TYR A 184 2.59 7.87 -2.46
C TYR A 184 2.88 7.69 -3.95
N PRO A 185 4.16 7.75 -4.38
CA PRO A 185 4.54 7.76 -5.80
C PRO A 185 4.28 6.42 -6.50
N TYR A 186 3.87 5.39 -5.76
CA TYR A 186 3.58 4.05 -6.29
C TYR A 186 2.09 3.80 -6.52
N SER A 187 1.26 4.85 -6.45
CA SER A 187 -0.18 4.77 -6.70
C SER A 187 -0.57 4.41 -8.14
N GLU A 188 0.40 4.43 -9.05
CA GLU A 188 0.29 4.01 -10.45
C GLU A 188 0.73 2.57 -10.71
N TRP A 189 1.13 1.84 -9.66
CA TRP A 189 1.59 0.47 -9.73
C TRP A 189 0.56 -0.46 -9.11
N GLN A 190 0.41 -1.65 -9.68
CA GLN A 190 -0.60 -2.60 -9.22
C GLN A 190 -0.20 -4.04 -9.55
N PHE A 191 -0.80 -4.96 -8.79
CA PHE A 191 -0.86 -6.39 -9.08
C PHE A 191 -2.29 -6.76 -9.42
N GLY A 192 -2.50 -7.91 -10.07
CA GLY A 192 -3.84 -8.41 -10.40
C GLY A 192 -4.41 -7.84 -11.70
N ASP A 193 -5.57 -8.37 -12.08
CA ASP A 193 -6.22 -8.11 -13.37
C ASP A 193 -6.91 -6.74 -13.41
N THR A 194 -6.43 -5.86 -14.29
CA THR A 194 -7.02 -4.53 -14.54
C THR A 194 -8.30 -4.54 -15.39
N SER A 195 -8.68 -5.71 -15.93
CA SER A 195 -9.74 -5.84 -16.92
C SER A 195 -10.94 -6.67 -16.46
N GLY A 196 -10.89 -7.27 -15.27
CA GLY A 196 -11.98 -8.09 -14.72
C GLY A 196 -12.33 -9.33 -15.55
N ARG A 197 -11.41 -9.79 -16.39
CA ARG A 197 -11.55 -10.94 -17.28
C ARG A 197 -11.10 -12.26 -16.63
N ASP A 198 -10.54 -12.20 -15.42
CA ASP A 198 -10.06 -13.37 -14.68
C ASP A 198 -11.12 -14.06 -13.81
N ILE A 199 -12.40 -13.72 -14.00
CA ILE A 199 -13.53 -14.50 -13.45
C ILE A 199 -14.10 -15.38 -14.57
N GLU A 200 -13.77 -16.67 -14.51
CA GLU A 200 -14.61 -17.68 -15.16
C GLU A 200 -15.86 -17.85 -14.29
N ILE A 201 -17.01 -17.37 -14.75
CA ILE A 201 -18.27 -17.79 -14.15
C ILE A 201 -18.55 -19.19 -14.68
N ASP A 202 -18.56 -20.18 -13.80
CA ASP A 202 -18.91 -21.54 -14.17
C ASP A 202 -20.38 -21.62 -14.61
N LYS A 203 -20.74 -22.75 -15.21
CA LYS A 203 -22.12 -23.01 -15.67
C LYS A 203 -23.19 -22.91 -14.58
N ASP A 204 -22.80 -22.92 -13.31
CA ASP A 204 -23.66 -22.89 -12.14
C ASP A 204 -23.73 -21.46 -11.53
N GLY A 205 -23.04 -20.49 -12.14
CA GLY A 205 -23.05 -19.09 -11.72
C GLY A 205 -21.99 -18.75 -10.66
N ASN A 206 -21.09 -19.68 -10.32
CA ASN A 206 -20.02 -19.41 -9.37
C ASN A 206 -18.83 -18.79 -10.09
N ALA A 207 -18.30 -17.71 -9.52
CA ALA A 207 -17.05 -17.12 -9.96
C ALA A 207 -15.88 -18.04 -9.57
N ARG A 208 -15.07 -18.44 -10.55
CA ARG A 208 -13.77 -19.08 -10.35
C ARG A 208 -12.67 -18.19 -10.90
N GLU A 209 -11.69 -17.91 -10.06
CA GLU A 209 -10.53 -17.08 -10.36
C GLU A 209 -9.52 -17.86 -11.21
N VAL A 210 -9.27 -17.42 -12.45
CA VAL A 210 -8.25 -17.98 -13.36
C VAL A 210 -6.98 -17.16 -13.23
N ASN A 211 -6.34 -17.35 -12.08
CA ASN A 211 -5.51 -16.36 -11.42
C ASN A 211 -4.07 -16.21 -11.93
N ALA A 212 -3.89 -15.78 -13.18
CA ALA A 212 -2.56 -15.61 -13.77
C ALA A 212 -1.93 -14.24 -13.43
N MET A 213 -2.71 -13.24 -13.02
CA MET A 213 -2.23 -11.85 -12.87
C MET A 213 -1.78 -11.45 -11.46
N ASN A 214 -2.05 -12.26 -10.44
CA ASN A 214 -1.59 -11.99 -9.05
C ASN A 214 -0.06 -12.14 -8.90
N GLY A 215 0.62 -12.48 -9.99
CA GLY A 215 2.07 -12.63 -10.11
C GLY A 215 2.68 -11.70 -11.15
N VAL A 216 1.98 -10.65 -11.58
CA VAL A 216 2.50 -9.67 -12.54
C VAL A 216 2.37 -8.27 -11.96
N LEU A 217 3.51 -7.61 -11.77
CA LEU A 217 3.57 -6.18 -11.47
C LEU A 217 3.39 -5.39 -12.77
N VAL A 218 2.46 -4.45 -12.79
CA VAL A 218 2.26 -3.53 -13.91
C VAL A 218 2.18 -2.08 -13.43
N GLN A 219 2.33 -1.14 -14.36
CA GLN A 219 2.18 0.29 -14.09
C GLN A 219 1.17 0.86 -15.09
N HIS A 220 0.14 1.55 -14.63
CA HIS A 220 -0.82 2.23 -15.51
C HIS A 220 -0.47 3.69 -15.71
N SER A 221 -0.97 4.26 -16.80
CA SER A 221 -0.85 5.68 -17.05
C SER A 221 -1.65 6.48 -16.02
N VAL A 222 -1.03 7.50 -15.44
CA VAL A 222 -1.73 8.48 -14.61
C VAL A 222 -2.44 9.48 -15.51
N PHE A 223 -3.71 9.77 -15.21
CA PHE A 223 -4.41 10.91 -15.79
C PHE A 223 -3.86 12.21 -15.18
N ALA A 224 -2.67 12.63 -15.61
CA ALA A 224 -1.91 13.73 -15.01
C ALA A 224 -2.76 14.99 -14.82
N GLU A 225 -3.54 15.38 -15.82
CA GLU A 225 -4.42 16.55 -15.73
C GLU A 225 -5.52 16.42 -14.67
N GLN A 226 -6.12 15.24 -14.53
CA GLN A 226 -7.13 15.00 -13.50
C GLN A 226 -6.48 15.02 -12.11
N MET A 227 -5.28 14.46 -12.00
CA MET A 227 -4.51 14.42 -10.76
C MET A 227 -4.14 15.83 -10.29
N GLU A 228 -3.60 16.68 -11.16
CA GLU A 228 -3.24 18.07 -10.81
C GLU A 228 -4.47 18.88 -10.34
N ARG A 229 -5.58 18.79 -11.07
CA ARG A 229 -6.82 19.51 -10.70
C ARG A 229 -7.35 19.06 -9.34
N ALA A 230 -7.36 17.75 -9.10
CA ALA A 230 -7.79 17.20 -7.81
C ALA A 230 -6.82 17.61 -6.69
N TRP A 231 -5.52 17.62 -6.96
CA TRP A 231 -4.51 17.99 -5.98
C TRP A 231 -4.62 19.44 -5.52
N GLU A 232 -4.93 20.39 -6.41
CA GLU A 232 -5.21 21.77 -6.01
C GLU A 232 -6.34 21.88 -4.98
N ILE A 233 -7.39 21.08 -5.12
CA ILE A 233 -8.48 20.99 -4.14
C ILE A 233 -7.97 20.41 -2.82
N VAL A 234 -7.25 19.29 -2.86
CA VAL A 234 -6.67 18.66 -1.66
C VAL A 234 -5.79 19.63 -0.89
N LYS A 235 -4.88 20.34 -1.57
CA LYS A 235 -4.05 21.38 -0.92
C LYS A 235 -4.89 22.43 -0.20
N GLY A 236 -5.95 22.92 -0.84
CA GLY A 236 -6.88 23.86 -0.23
C GLY A 236 -7.56 23.31 1.03
N CYS A 237 -7.97 22.04 1.00
CA CYS A 237 -8.58 21.37 2.15
C CYS A 237 -7.60 21.13 3.30
N MET A 238 -6.36 20.74 2.98
CA MET A 238 -5.33 20.48 3.98
C MET A 238 -4.75 21.76 4.60
N ALA A 239 -4.80 22.89 3.88
CA ALA A 239 -4.31 24.19 4.36
C ALA A 239 -5.26 24.90 5.35
N GLY A 240 -6.43 24.33 5.67
CA GLY A 240 -7.37 24.91 6.65
C GLY A 240 -8.12 26.17 6.17
N ASN A 241 -8.02 26.53 4.89
CA ASN A 241 -8.70 27.69 4.30
C ASN A 241 -10.13 27.42 3.81
N GLY A 242 -10.74 26.30 4.23
CA GLY A 242 -12.18 26.12 4.11
C GLY A 242 -12.87 27.16 4.99
N SER A 243 -13.60 28.10 4.36
CA SER A 243 -14.30 29.23 4.98
C SER A 243 -15.50 28.82 5.86
N GLY A 244 -15.29 27.88 6.77
CA GLY A 244 -16.26 27.38 7.73
C GLY A 244 -15.57 27.14 9.07
N SER A 245 -15.60 28.17 9.92
CA SER A 245 -15.38 28.16 11.37
C SER A 245 -15.30 26.76 12.03
N GLY A 246 -14.09 26.34 12.39
CA GLY A 246 -13.87 25.32 13.41
C GLY A 246 -12.64 24.44 13.14
N SER A 247 -11.53 24.76 13.82
CA SER A 247 -10.35 23.92 14.09
C SER A 247 -9.79 23.10 12.92
N GLY A 248 -8.56 23.39 12.48
CA GLY A 248 -7.80 22.71 11.43
C GLY A 248 -7.65 21.18 11.59
N ASN A 249 -8.74 20.46 11.36
CA ASN A 249 -8.79 19.03 11.18
C ASN A 249 -8.75 18.76 9.68
N SER A 250 -7.78 17.96 9.24
CA SER A 250 -7.85 17.33 7.93
C SER A 250 -9.23 16.68 7.75
N SER A 251 -9.80 16.77 6.56
CA SER A 251 -11.11 16.18 6.24
C SER A 251 -11.13 14.64 6.29
N PHE A 252 -9.99 14.02 6.61
CA PHE A 252 -9.85 12.58 6.78
C PHE A 252 -8.72 12.28 7.77
N LYS A 253 -8.64 11.03 8.22
CA LYS A 253 -7.54 10.47 9.01
C LYS A 253 -6.98 9.23 8.31
N THR A 254 -5.75 8.83 8.64
CA THR A 254 -5.13 7.59 8.14
C THR A 254 -5.90 6.32 8.55
N GLY A 255 -6.73 6.41 9.60
CA GLY A 255 -7.42 5.27 10.21
C GLY A 255 -6.51 4.30 10.96
N ILE A 256 -5.20 4.59 11.04
CA ILE A 256 -4.21 3.83 11.80
C ILE A 256 -3.86 4.64 13.04
N GLU A 257 -4.18 4.12 14.22
CA GLU A 257 -3.91 4.80 15.49
C GLU A 257 -2.40 5.07 15.66
N GLY A 258 -2.05 6.30 16.02
CA GLY A 258 -0.66 6.72 16.19
C GLY A 258 0.13 7.00 14.91
N VAL A 259 -0.52 6.97 13.73
CA VAL A 259 0.09 7.34 12.44
C VAL A 259 -0.61 8.58 11.87
N ALA A 260 0.12 9.69 11.76
CA ALA A 260 -0.41 10.94 11.21
C ALA A 260 -0.42 10.93 9.67
N VAL A 261 -1.33 11.72 9.08
CA VAL A 261 -1.38 11.94 7.63
C VAL A 261 -0.05 12.55 7.16
N GLY A 262 0.52 12.02 6.08
CA GLY A 262 1.78 12.48 5.51
C GLY A 262 3.04 11.92 6.17
N VAL A 263 2.91 11.10 7.21
CA VAL A 263 4.05 10.33 7.72
C VAL A 263 4.35 9.22 6.70
N LYS A 264 5.43 9.40 5.94
CA LYS A 264 5.95 8.35 5.06
C LYS A 264 6.63 7.27 5.90
N VAL A 265 6.41 6.03 5.50
CA VAL A 265 7.09 4.85 6.02
C VAL A 265 8.61 5.06 5.98
N GLY A 266 9.21 5.06 7.17
CA GLY A 266 10.66 5.19 7.36
C GLY A 266 11.17 6.56 7.82
N SER A 267 10.31 7.53 8.10
CA SER A 267 10.70 8.84 8.65
C SER A 267 10.97 8.82 10.18
N GLY A 268 11.04 7.64 10.79
CA GLY A 268 11.13 7.43 12.23
C GLY A 268 12.57 7.36 12.75
N GLY A 269 13.20 8.52 12.93
CA GLY A 269 14.44 8.67 13.69
C GLY A 269 14.55 10.12 14.18
N ASP A 270 14.51 10.31 15.50
CA ASP A 270 14.71 11.56 16.24
C ASP A 270 13.54 12.55 16.32
N SER A 271 12.62 12.24 17.25
CA SER A 271 11.88 13.29 17.96
C SER A 271 12.77 13.81 19.10
N MET A 272 13.37 15.00 18.93
CA MET A 272 13.59 16.04 19.97
C MET A 272 14.46 17.20 19.42
N ASN A 273 13.85 18.16 18.73
CA ASN A 273 13.92 19.61 19.02
C ASN A 273 13.41 20.41 17.82
N GLY A 274 12.56 21.40 18.09
CA GLY A 274 12.04 22.31 17.09
C GLY A 274 13.16 23.10 16.42
N SER A 275 13.15 23.09 15.09
CA SER A 275 13.63 24.18 14.25
C SER A 275 13.09 23.98 12.84
N ASN A 276 12.55 25.05 12.26
CA ASN A 276 12.06 25.14 10.89
C ASN A 276 13.11 24.62 9.90
N GLY A 277 12.95 23.38 9.44
CA GLY A 277 13.71 22.80 8.35
C GLY A 277 12.78 22.57 7.16
N SER A 278 12.91 23.39 6.13
CA SER A 278 12.27 23.18 4.84
C SER A 278 12.66 21.81 4.30
N ILE A 279 11.74 20.84 4.35
CA ILE A 279 11.92 19.54 3.69
C ILE A 279 11.86 19.79 2.19
N LEU A 280 13.01 19.62 1.55
CA LEU A 280 13.19 19.68 0.12
C LEU A 280 12.35 18.57 -0.52
N TYR A 281 11.23 18.95 -1.15
CA TYR A 281 10.47 18.07 -2.02
C TYR A 281 11.36 17.69 -3.22
N ILE A 282 12.05 16.56 -3.14
CA ILE A 282 12.62 15.95 -4.35
C ILE A 282 11.44 15.37 -5.12
N CYS A 283 10.97 16.16 -6.08
CA CYS A 283 10.00 15.76 -7.07
C CYS A 283 10.62 14.66 -7.93
N PHE A 284 10.29 13.40 -7.65
CA PHE A 284 10.70 12.25 -8.48
C PHE A 284 10.08 12.29 -9.89
N ARG A 285 9.20 13.27 -10.21
CA ARG A 285 8.60 13.49 -11.54
C ARG A 285 9.53 14.13 -12.57
N CYS A 286 10.84 14.28 -12.32
CA CYS A 286 11.78 14.86 -13.29
C CYS A 286 12.73 13.85 -13.95
N ILE A 287 12.59 12.55 -13.71
CA ILE A 287 13.38 11.54 -14.42
C ILE A 287 12.42 10.54 -15.07
N LEU A 288 11.89 10.92 -16.23
CA LEU A 288 11.56 10.08 -17.41
C LEU A 288 11.08 11.01 -18.53
#